data_AF-A0A2D6WJV3-F1
#
_entry.id   AF-A0A2D6WJV3-F1
#
_cell.length_a   1.000
_cell.length_b   1.000
_cell.length_c   1.000
_cell.angle_alpha   90.00
_cell.angle_beta   90.00
_cell.angle_gamma   90.00
#
_symmetry.space_group_name_H-M   'P 1'
#
loop_
_entity.id
_entity.type
_entity.pdbx_description
1 polymer ?
#
loop_
_entity_poly.entity_id
_entity_poly.type
_entity_poly.pdbx_seq_one_letter_code
_entity_poly.pdbx_strand_id
1 'polypeptide(L)' 'MQNLAFILIGLGLLVLIGWLAKDFFMADEISVFIRIVVGIIAAAVLMLFGIAIKDRIAQSKKDDFTGVDN' A
#
# COMPACT_ATOMS: atom_id res chain seq x y z
N MET A 1 10.35 11.21 -12.43
CA MET A 1 9.11 10.96 -13.21
C MET A 1 8.63 9.51 -13.11
N GLN A 2 9.46 8.49 -13.40
CA GLN A 2 9.06 7.07 -13.30
C GLN A 2 8.59 6.65 -11.90
N ASN A 3 9.24 7.09 -10.83
CA ASN A 3 8.81 6.75 -9.46
C ASN A 3 7.38 7.21 -9.12
N LEU A 4 6.96 8.38 -9.62
CA LEU A 4 5.60 8.88 -9.44
C LEU A 4 4.57 8.02 -10.20
N ALA A 5 4.89 7.61 -11.43
CA ALA A 5 4.03 6.74 -12.22
C ALA A 5 3.85 5.37 -11.55
N PHE A 6 4.92 4.75 -11.03
CA PHE A 6 4.82 3.49 -10.30
C PHE A 6 4.01 3.61 -9.01
N ILE A 7 4.15 4.71 -8.27
CA ILE A 7 3.34 4.97 -7.09
C ILE A 7 1.86 5.12 -7.47
N LEU A 8 1.54 5.88 -8.52
CA LEU A 8 0.18 6.07 -9.01
C LEU A 8 -0.48 4.76 -9.47
N ILE A 9 0.27 3.91 -10.18
CA ILE A 9 -0.20 2.58 -10.61
C ILE A 9 -0.46 1.68 -9.40
N GLY A 10 0.48 1.64 -8.46
CA GLY A 10 0.35 0.86 -7.22
C GLY A 10 -0.84 1.33 -6.38
N LEU A 11 -1.03 2.64 -6.25
CA LEU A 11 -2.15 3.23 -5.52
C LEU A 11 -3.49 2.93 -6.20
N GLY A 12 -3.55 3.03 -7.53
CA GLY A 12 -4.76 2.71 -8.31
C GLY A 12 -5.18 1.25 -8.14
N LEU A 13 -4.22 0.32 -8.19
CA LEU A 13 -4.47 -1.10 -7.91
C LEU A 13 -4.97 -1.34 -6.48
N LEU A 14 -4.36 -0.66 -5.49
CA LEU A 14 -4.77 -0.74 -4.10
C LEU A 14 -6.22 -0.29 -3.89
N VAL A 15 -6.62 0.81 -4.53
CA VAL A 15 -7.98 1.33 -4.48
C VAL A 15 -8.96 0.39 -5.20
N LEU A 16 -8.59 -0.17 -6.36
CA LEU A 16 -9.45 -1.11 -7.08
C LEU A 16 -9.73 -2.37 -6.24
N ILE A 17 -8.69 -2.93 -5.62
CA ILE A 17 -8.81 -4.12 -4.77
C ILE A 17 -9.67 -3.78 -3.53
N GLY A 18 -9.46 -2.62 -2.92
CA GLY A 18 -10.27 -2.16 -1.79
C GLY A 18 -11.74 -1.97 -2.14
N TRP A 19 -12.04 -1.47 -3.35
CA TRP A 19 -13.41 -1.29 -3.83
C TRP A 19 -14.10 -2.63 -4.09
N LEU A 20 -13.42 -3.57 -4.76
CA LEU A 20 -13.94 -4.94 -4.97
C LEU A 20 -14.12 -5.70 -3.66
N ALA A 21 -13.19 -5.54 -2.72
CA ALA A 21 -13.29 -6.14 -1.40
C ALA A 21 -14.47 -5.57 -0.62
N LYS A 22 -14.79 -4.28 -0.76
CA LYS A 22 -15.95 -3.67 -0.08
C LYS A 22 -17.26 -4.38 -0.41
N ASP A 23 -17.50 -4.70 -1.68
CA ASP A 23 -18.72 -5.41 -2.10
C ASP A 23 -18.77 -6.84 -1.50
N PHE A 24 -17.62 -7.53 -1.45
CA PHE A 24 -17.45 -8.79 -0.73
C PHE A 24 -17.71 -8.66 0.78
N PHE A 25 -17.34 -7.53 1.38
CA PHE A 25 -17.57 -7.23 2.79
C PHE A 25 -18.95 -6.66 3.08
N MET A 26 -19.78 -6.39 2.08
CA MET A 26 -21.17 -5.92 2.27
C MET A 26 -22.19 -7.02 2.03
N ALA A 27 -21.83 -8.09 1.31
CA ALA A 27 -22.69 -9.25 1.10
C ALA A 27 -23.04 -9.95 2.43
N ASP A 28 -24.30 -9.89 2.84
CA ASP A 28 -24.84 -10.41 4.12
C ASP A 28 -24.60 -11.93 4.29
N GLU A 29 -24.41 -12.61 3.16
CA GLU A 29 -24.10 -14.04 3.06
C GLU A 29 -22.71 -14.41 3.63
N ILE A 30 -21.79 -13.45 3.74
CA ILE A 30 -20.43 -13.69 4.20
C ILE A 30 -20.36 -13.47 5.72
N SER A 31 -20.06 -14.55 6.44
CA SER A 31 -19.84 -14.56 7.88
C SER A 31 -18.92 -13.42 8.34
N VAL A 32 -19.36 -12.71 9.37
CA VAL A 32 -18.61 -11.63 10.05
C VAL A 32 -17.19 -12.08 10.42
N PHE A 33 -17.01 -13.37 10.73
CA PHE A 33 -15.71 -13.95 11.05
C PHE A 33 -14.70 -13.84 9.89
N ILE A 34 -15.15 -14.11 8.67
CA ILE A 34 -14.31 -14.05 7.46
C ILE A 34 -13.93 -12.59 7.15
N ARG A 35 -14.89 -11.66 7.32
CA ARG A 35 -14.63 -10.22 7.16
C ARG A 35 -13.51 -9.75 8.10
N ILE A 36 -13.55 -10.13 9.38
CA ILE A 36 -12.51 -9.73 10.35
C ILE A 36 -11.14 -10.27 9.93
N VAL A 37 -11.04 -11.55 9.52
CA VAL A 37 -9.77 -12.15 9.08
C VAL A 37 -9.20 -11.42 7.87
N VAL A 38 -10.01 -11.20 6.84
CA VAL A 38 -9.56 -10.50 5.62
C VAL A 38 -9.19 -9.04 5.93
N GLY A 39 -9.89 -8.39 6.87
CA GLY A 39 -9.57 -7.05 7.33
C GLY A 39 -8.20 -6.96 8.01
N ILE A 40 -7.85 -7.95 8.84
CA ILE A 40 -6.52 -8.03 9.49
C ILE A 40 -5.43 -8.20 8.43
N ILE A 41 -5.62 -9.09 7.45
CA ILE A 41 -4.65 -9.31 6.36
C ILE A 41 -4.49 -8.03 5.53
N ALA A 42 -5.59 -7.38 5.15
CA ALA A 42 -5.54 -6.14 4.39
C ALA A 42 -4.81 -5.02 5.15
N ALA A 43 -5.06 -4.89 6.46
CA ALA A 43 -4.36 -3.92 7.31
C ALA A 43 -2.84 -4.20 7.39
N ALA A 44 -2.45 -5.47 7.50
CA ALA A 44 -1.04 -5.86 7.49
C ALA A 44 -0.34 -5.49 6.17
N VAL A 45 -0.99 -5.76 5.02
CA VAL A 45 -0.47 -5.41 3.70
C VAL A 45 -0.33 -3.89 3.53
N LEU A 46 -1.34 -3.12 3.95
CA LEU A 46 -1.30 -1.66 3.94
C LEU A 46 -0.14 -1.11 4.79
N MET A 47 0.07 -1.70 5.96
CA MET A 47 1.17 -1.32 6.84
C MET A 47 2.53 -1.58 6.19
N LEU A 48 2.71 -2.73 5.55
CA LEU A 48 3.94 -3.05 4.81
C LEU A 48 4.17 -2.09 3.62
N PHE A 49 3.12 -1.75 2.87
CA PHE A 49 3.20 -0.76 1.81
C PHE A 49 3.61 0.62 2.33
N GLY A 50 3.02 1.06 3.44
CA GLY A 50 3.39 2.32 4.08
C GLY A 50 4.85 2.34 4.54
N ILE A 51 5.33 1.24 5.12
CA ILE A 51 6.74 1.08 5.50
C ILE A 51 7.64 1.10 4.27
N ALA A 52 7.32 0.37 3.20
CA ALA A 52 8.12 0.31 1.98
C ALA A 52 8.23 1.69 1.29
N ILE A 53 7.13 2.45 1.25
CA ILE A 53 7.15 3.83 0.73
C ILE A 53 8.01 4.71 1.64
N LYS A 54 7.85 4.62 2.97
CA LYS A 54 8.63 5.41 3.93
C LYS A 54 10.12 5.09 3.82
N ASP A 55 10.48 3.83 3.68
CA ASP A 55 11.85 3.35 3.56
C ASP A 55 12.48 3.83 2.25
N ARG A 56 11.74 3.75 1.14
CA ARG A 56 12.19 4.29 -0.16
C ARG A 56 12.39 5.80 -0.15
N ILE A 57 11.52 6.55 0.54
CA ILE A 57 11.67 8.00 0.73
C ILE A 57 12.89 8.32 1.61
N ALA A 58 13.08 7.57 2.70
CA ALA A 58 14.22 7.75 3.59
C ALA A 58 15.56 7.40 2.91
N GLN A 59 15.57 6.38 2.07
CA GLN A 59 16.74 5.97 1.28
C GLN A 59 17.07 6.98 0.19
N SER A 60 16.06 7.49 -0.53
CA SER A 60 16.26 8.57 -1.50
C SER A 60 16.77 9.86 -0.86
N LYS A 61 16.46 10.12 0.43
CA LYS A 61 17.06 11.24 1.17
C LYS A 61 18.53 10.99 1.51
N LYS A 62 18.96 9.76 1.76
CA LYS A 62 20.37 9.44 2.05
C LYS A 62 21.26 9.52 0.81
N ASP A 63 20.76 9.10 -0.34
CA ASP A 63 21.51 9.16 -1.61
C ASP A 63 21.76 10.62 -2.06
N ASP A 64 20.86 11.55 -1.74
CA ASP A 64 20.99 12.98 -2.05
C ASP A 64 22.10 13.69 -1.23
N PHE A 65 22.57 13.08 -0.13
CA PHE A 65 23.67 13.62 0.70
C PHE A 65 25.05 13.05 0.38
N THR A 66 25.19 12.24 -0.69
CA THR A 66 26.49 11.65 -1.08
C THR A 66 27.02 12.17 -2.42
N GLY A 67 26.45 13.25 -2.96
CA GLY A 67 26.99 13.97 -4.11
C GLY A 67 27.39 15.38 -3.70
N VAL A 68 28.69 15.71 -3.83
CA VAL A 68 29.39 16.97 -3.45
C VAL A 68 29.84 16.95 -1.96
N ASP A 69 31.12 16.87 -1.59
CA ASP A 69 32.34 17.44 -2.19
C ASP A 69 33.47 16.39 -2.40
N ASN A 70 33.98 16.31 -3.63
CA ASN A 70 35.41 16.30 -3.94
C ASN A 70 35.63 17.02 -5.27
#